data_AF-A0AAW9LAB0-F1
#
_entry.id   AF-A0AAW9LAB0-F1
#
_cell.length_a   1.000
_cell.length_b   1.000
_cell.length_c   1.000
_cell.angle_alpha   90.00
_cell.angle_beta   90.00
_cell.angle_gamma   90.00
#
_symmetry.space_group_name_H-M   'P 1'
#
loop_
_entity.id
_entity.type
_entity.pdbx_description
1 polymer ?
#
loop_
_entity_poly.entity_id
_entity_poly.type
_entity_poly.pdbx_seq_one_letter_code
_entity_poly.pdbx_strand_id
1 'polypeptide(L)'
;MTSRRAFLTSVAAVTTGALAGCSGTDGSAGEAATATETNGGTDADESSSTTTESPKSLANHPGTKGLESQPVLGPAPADATGVIVAFEDPSCPTCRRWERGTLPEIRSKLVDPGTVSLVFRGFPVVYPWGKPATHALEATFERDSDVFWDLKDHYYAEQGSFDSENVLSKTKSFLSDTDVDGDAVVSDVEGGATNDAVNLDLDAGKAAGARGTPTFLLFRDGDFRTTVVGAQSYSVFANALGV
;
A
#
# COMPACT_ATOMS: atom_id res chain seq x y z
N MET A 1 -18.63 -25.31 38.77
CA MET A 1 -18.05 -26.37 37.93
C MET A 1 -17.12 -25.70 36.92
N THR A 2 -15.92 -25.29 37.35
CA THR A 2 -14.62 -25.98 37.14
C THR A 2 -14.22 -26.16 35.67
N SER A 3 -13.47 -25.17 35.16
CA SER A 3 -12.21 -25.24 34.39
C SER A 3 -11.86 -26.53 33.62
N ARG A 4 -11.40 -26.38 32.36
CA ARG A 4 -9.98 -26.65 31.99
C ARG A 4 -9.65 -26.31 30.53
N ARG A 5 -8.67 -25.42 30.36
CA ARG A 5 -7.81 -25.26 29.17
C ARG A 5 -6.84 -26.46 29.09
N ALA A 6 -6.49 -26.89 27.87
CA ALA A 6 -5.33 -27.74 27.64
C ALA A 6 -4.58 -27.25 26.40
N PHE A 7 -3.39 -26.69 26.64
CA PHE A 7 -2.30 -26.54 25.67
C PHE A 7 -1.52 -27.85 25.62
N LEU A 8 -1.12 -28.31 24.43
CA LEU A 8 -0.10 -29.33 24.26
C LEU A 8 0.89 -28.90 23.18
N THR A 9 2.07 -28.55 23.66
CA THR A 9 3.36 -28.45 22.96
C THR A 9 3.86 -29.83 22.57
N SER A 10 4.41 -29.97 21.36
CA SER A 10 5.29 -31.09 21.00
C SER A 10 6.49 -30.60 20.18
N VAL A 11 7.67 -30.95 20.69
CA VAL A 11 9.01 -30.75 20.15
C VAL A 11 9.41 -31.97 19.32
N ALA A 12 10.09 -31.78 18.20
CA ALA A 12 10.98 -32.75 17.53
C ALA A 12 11.75 -32.02 16.42
N ALA A 13 12.96 -32.38 15.97
CA ALA A 13 14.10 -33.09 16.52
C ALA A 13 15.26 -32.76 15.56
N VAL A 14 16.49 -32.67 16.08
CA VAL A 14 17.72 -32.39 15.32
C VAL A 14 18.15 -33.65 14.56
N THR A 15 18.55 -33.51 13.29
CA THR A 15 19.32 -34.53 12.57
C THR A 15 20.60 -33.92 11.99
N THR A 16 21.73 -34.35 12.54
CA THR A 16 23.09 -34.23 11.99
C THR A 16 23.30 -35.22 10.84
N GLY A 17 23.99 -34.80 9.79
CA GLY A 17 24.55 -35.67 8.74
C GLY A 17 25.79 -35.04 8.13
N ALA A 18 26.89 -35.81 8.12
CA ALA A 18 28.24 -35.41 7.75
C ALA A 18 28.68 -36.01 6.39
N LEU A 19 29.74 -35.45 5.78
CA LEU A 19 30.99 -36.10 5.32
C LEU A 19 31.56 -35.64 3.96
N ALA A 20 32.91 -35.65 3.93
CA ALA A 20 33.89 -35.67 2.80
C ALA A 20 34.12 -34.33 2.05
N GLY A 21 35.35 -33.79 1.89
CA GLY A 21 36.64 -34.37 1.43
C GLY A 21 36.75 -34.10 -0.10
N CYS A 22 37.78 -33.56 -0.74
CA CYS A 22 39.25 -33.61 -0.59
C CYS A 22 39.92 -32.41 -1.29
N SER A 23 41.16 -32.12 -0.89
CA SER A 23 42.11 -31.20 -1.54
C SER A 23 42.73 -31.80 -2.82
N GLY A 24 43.16 -30.96 -3.75
CA GLY A 24 43.98 -31.34 -4.92
C GLY A 24 44.66 -30.13 -5.55
N THR A 25 45.96 -30.27 -5.81
CA THR A 25 46.97 -29.24 -6.11
C THR A 25 47.42 -29.25 -7.59
N ASP A 26 48.17 -28.21 -7.97
CA ASP A 26 49.13 -28.08 -9.10
C ASP A 26 48.54 -28.06 -10.53
N GLY A 27 48.98 -27.23 -11.50
CA GLY A 27 50.08 -26.28 -11.60
C GLY A 27 50.40 -26.03 -13.09
N SER A 28 50.96 -24.86 -13.43
CA SER A 28 51.73 -24.54 -14.66
C SER A 28 50.97 -24.44 -16.00
N ALA A 29 51.36 -23.71 -17.05
CA ALA A 29 52.04 -22.43 -17.32
C ALA A 29 51.92 -22.21 -18.86
N GLY A 30 52.05 -20.97 -19.34
CA GLY A 30 52.18 -20.60 -20.77
C GLY A 30 51.73 -19.16 -21.01
N GLU A 31 52.58 -18.12 -20.92
CA GLU A 31 53.58 -17.65 -21.92
C GLU A 31 52.89 -17.13 -23.20
N ALA A 32 53.06 -15.92 -23.75
CA ALA A 32 53.94 -14.77 -23.53
C ALA A 32 53.41 -13.53 -24.31
N ALA A 33 54.08 -12.39 -24.09
CA ALA A 33 54.41 -11.32 -25.05
C ALA A 33 53.69 -9.95 -24.94
N THR A 34 54.38 -9.04 -24.23
CA THR A 34 54.88 -7.71 -24.65
C THR A 34 53.96 -6.71 -25.36
N ALA A 35 53.70 -5.56 -24.71
CA ALA A 35 53.96 -4.23 -25.27
C ALA A 35 53.79 -3.12 -24.21
N THR A 36 54.75 -2.20 -24.23
CA THR A 36 54.87 -0.91 -23.56
C THR A 36 53.69 0.02 -23.83
N GLU A 37 53.27 0.86 -22.86
CA GLU A 37 53.17 2.33 -22.98
C GLU A 37 52.46 3.01 -21.78
N THR A 38 53.19 3.97 -21.20
CA THR A 38 52.79 5.35 -20.81
C THR A 38 51.67 5.60 -19.79
N ASN A 39 52.09 6.15 -18.65
CA ASN A 39 51.30 6.89 -17.67
C ASN A 39 50.76 8.22 -18.23
N GLY A 40 49.53 8.58 -17.83
CA GLY A 40 49.17 9.96 -17.51
C GLY A 40 47.93 10.50 -18.23
N GLY A 41 46.97 11.02 -17.45
CA GLY A 41 45.98 11.99 -17.92
C GLY A 41 44.53 11.64 -17.63
N THR A 42 44.11 11.97 -16.41
CA THR A 42 42.73 12.27 -16.00
C THR A 42 42.01 13.14 -17.03
N ASP A 43 40.75 12.79 -17.34
CA ASP A 43 39.61 13.72 -17.47
C ASP A 43 38.33 12.88 -17.63
N ALA A 44 37.84 12.37 -16.50
CA ALA A 44 36.44 11.96 -16.39
C ALA A 44 35.64 13.23 -16.09
N ASP A 45 35.04 13.80 -17.13
CA ASP A 45 33.95 14.77 -17.02
C ASP A 45 32.74 14.01 -16.45
N GLU A 46 32.78 13.79 -15.13
CA GLU A 46 31.64 13.36 -14.35
C GLU A 46 30.76 14.59 -14.16
N SER A 47 29.94 14.85 -15.17
CA SER A 47 28.82 15.78 -15.11
C SER A 47 27.78 15.21 -14.12
N SER A 48 28.11 15.32 -12.84
CA SER A 48 27.23 15.06 -11.72
C SER A 48 26.24 16.21 -11.64
N SER A 49 25.19 16.11 -12.46
CA SER A 49 24.03 16.98 -12.40
C SER A 49 23.31 16.71 -11.09
N THR A 50 23.68 17.46 -10.05
CA THR A 50 22.91 17.56 -8.82
C THR A 50 21.64 18.33 -9.15
N THR A 51 20.59 17.62 -9.56
CA THR A 51 19.26 18.21 -9.65
C THR A 51 18.80 18.48 -8.23
N THR A 52 18.77 19.76 -7.85
CA THR A 52 18.04 20.22 -6.66
C THR A 52 16.56 19.87 -6.85
N GLU A 53 16.13 18.68 -6.40
CA GLU A 53 14.72 18.33 -6.31
C GLU A 53 14.06 19.40 -5.42
N SER A 54 13.08 20.13 -5.97
CA SER A 54 12.25 21.01 -5.18
C SER A 54 11.56 20.20 -4.07
N PRO A 55 11.39 20.75 -2.86
CA PRO A 55 10.71 20.06 -1.79
C PRO A 55 9.31 19.63 -2.27
N LYS A 56 9.00 18.35 -2.10
CA LYS A 56 7.71 17.79 -2.49
C LYS A 56 6.63 18.33 -1.55
N SER A 57 5.56 18.86 -2.11
CA SER A 57 4.37 19.35 -1.43
C SER A 57 3.15 18.54 -1.85
N LEU A 58 2.04 18.67 -1.13
CA LEU A 58 0.77 18.04 -1.46
C LEU A 58 0.35 18.34 -2.90
N ALA A 59 0.67 19.53 -3.43
CA ALA A 59 0.28 19.94 -4.77
C ALA A 59 1.14 19.34 -5.90
N ASN A 60 2.37 18.87 -5.61
CA ASN A 60 3.30 18.39 -6.65
C ASN A 60 3.88 17.00 -6.38
N HIS A 61 3.50 16.35 -5.28
CA HIS A 61 3.97 15.01 -4.96
C HIS A 61 3.37 13.99 -5.94
N PRO A 62 4.14 13.05 -6.52
CA PRO A 62 3.60 12.09 -7.49
C PRO A 62 2.44 11.24 -6.95
N GLY A 63 2.49 10.88 -5.67
CA GLY A 63 1.42 10.15 -4.97
C GLY A 63 0.14 10.93 -4.69
N THR A 64 0.07 12.22 -5.03
CA THR A 64 -1.12 13.06 -4.86
C THR A 64 -1.73 13.47 -6.20
N LYS A 65 -1.33 12.85 -7.31
CA LYS A 65 -1.93 13.08 -8.62
C LYS A 65 -3.44 12.75 -8.61
N GLY A 66 -4.29 13.71 -9.00
CA GLY A 66 -5.75 13.54 -8.99
C GLY A 66 -6.30 13.27 -7.59
N LEU A 67 -5.84 14.03 -6.59
CA LEU A 67 -6.24 13.86 -5.19
C LEU A 67 -7.70 14.28 -4.95
N GLU A 68 -8.17 15.24 -5.72
CA GLU A 68 -9.51 15.81 -5.66
C GLU A 68 -10.63 14.85 -6.07
N SER A 69 -10.29 13.77 -6.78
CA SER A 69 -11.23 12.75 -7.23
C SER A 69 -11.24 11.50 -6.36
N GLN A 70 -10.57 11.53 -5.21
CA GLN A 70 -10.39 10.36 -4.35
C GLN A 70 -11.42 10.30 -3.22
N PRO A 71 -11.72 9.11 -2.67
CA PRO A 71 -12.50 8.99 -1.45
C PRO A 71 -11.77 9.63 -0.27
N VAL A 72 -12.46 10.54 0.43
CA VAL A 72 -11.93 11.27 1.59
C VAL A 72 -12.79 11.07 2.84
N LEU A 73 -12.14 10.82 3.98
CA LEU A 73 -12.71 11.01 5.31
C LEU A 73 -12.16 12.31 5.92
N GLY A 74 -13.05 13.11 6.51
CA GLY A 74 -12.71 14.40 7.13
C GLY A 74 -12.82 15.57 6.14
N PRO A 75 -12.15 16.70 6.42
CA PRO A 75 -12.18 17.88 5.55
C PRO A 75 -11.51 17.58 4.19
N ALA A 76 -11.77 18.45 3.20
CA ALA A 76 -11.09 18.37 1.93
C ALA A 76 -9.56 18.46 2.13
N PRO A 77 -8.73 17.70 1.39
CA PRO A 77 -7.29 17.66 1.61
C PRO A 77 -6.61 19.04 1.56
N ALA A 78 -7.13 19.96 0.75
CA ALA A 78 -6.60 21.33 0.62
C ALA A 78 -6.89 22.22 1.84
N ASP A 79 -7.91 21.88 2.64
CA ASP A 79 -8.34 22.65 3.81
C ASP A 79 -7.83 22.05 5.13
N ALA A 80 -7.27 20.83 5.08
CA ALA A 80 -6.80 20.10 6.26
C ALA A 80 -5.39 20.54 6.69
N THR A 81 -5.13 20.64 7.99
CA THR A 81 -3.78 20.85 8.53
C THR A 81 -2.88 19.65 8.25
N GLY A 82 -3.41 18.43 8.34
CA GLY A 82 -2.71 17.20 7.97
C GLY A 82 -3.43 16.43 6.87
N VAL A 83 -2.68 15.76 6.00
CA VAL A 83 -3.25 14.83 5.01
C VAL A 83 -2.52 13.49 5.11
N ILE A 84 -3.29 12.41 5.18
CA ILE A 84 -2.80 11.04 5.06
C ILE A 84 -3.33 10.50 3.74
N VAL A 85 -2.44 10.20 2.78
CA VAL A 85 -2.81 9.43 1.57
C VAL A 85 -2.47 7.97 1.83
N ALA A 86 -3.48 7.11 1.89
CA ALA A 86 -3.37 5.69 2.21
C ALA A 86 -3.52 4.83 0.96
N PHE A 87 -2.42 4.20 0.53
CA PHE A 87 -2.44 3.18 -0.53
C PHE A 87 -2.71 1.83 0.10
N GLU A 88 -3.89 1.28 -0.18
CA GLU A 88 -4.40 0.10 0.50
C GLU A 88 -5.00 -0.92 -0.47
N ASP A 89 -5.05 -2.17 -0.03
CA ASP A 89 -5.59 -3.29 -0.80
C ASP A 89 -6.61 -4.02 0.08
N PRO A 90 -7.89 -4.13 -0.35
CA PRO A 90 -8.92 -4.85 0.39
C PRO A 90 -8.52 -6.27 0.78
N SER A 91 -7.65 -6.91 -0.02
CA SER A 91 -7.15 -8.25 0.22
C SER A 91 -5.95 -8.36 1.16
N CYS A 92 -5.31 -7.24 1.50
CA CYS A 92 -4.09 -7.24 2.31
C CYS A 92 -4.38 -7.45 3.81
N PRO A 93 -3.81 -8.49 4.45
CA PRO A 93 -3.99 -8.73 5.89
C PRO A 93 -3.39 -7.62 6.76
N THR A 94 -2.34 -6.96 6.28
CA THR A 94 -1.75 -5.82 7.00
C THR A 94 -2.63 -4.58 6.88
N CYS A 95 -3.27 -4.31 5.73
CA CYS A 95 -4.26 -3.23 5.61
C CYS A 95 -5.40 -3.46 6.59
N ARG A 96 -5.98 -4.68 6.61
CA ARG A 96 -6.99 -5.08 7.59
C ARG A 96 -6.57 -4.80 9.03
N ARG A 97 -5.32 -5.10 9.39
CA ARG A 97 -4.80 -4.83 10.75
C ARG A 97 -4.81 -3.32 11.07
N TRP A 98 -4.43 -2.48 10.12
CA TRP A 98 -4.45 -1.03 10.30
C TRP A 98 -5.89 -0.50 10.39
N GLU A 99 -6.74 -0.87 9.45
CA GLU A 99 -8.17 -0.51 9.35
C GLU A 99 -8.95 -0.86 10.62
N ARG A 100 -8.73 -2.07 11.16
CA ARG A 100 -9.42 -2.55 12.35
C ARG A 100 -8.79 -2.12 13.67
N GLY A 101 -7.56 -1.58 13.63
CA GLY A 101 -6.75 -1.32 14.82
C GLY A 101 -6.40 0.14 15.00
N THR A 102 -5.62 0.71 14.06
CA THR A 102 -5.09 2.07 14.15
C THR A 102 -6.07 3.11 13.62
N LEU A 103 -6.79 2.82 12.53
CA LEU A 103 -7.70 3.79 11.91
C LEU A 103 -8.78 4.32 12.87
N PRO A 104 -9.44 3.53 13.74
CA PRO A 104 -10.45 4.07 14.65
C PRO A 104 -9.91 5.15 15.59
N GLU A 105 -8.65 5.02 16.01
CA GLU A 105 -7.99 6.04 16.85
C GLU A 105 -7.62 7.28 16.03
N ILE A 106 -7.13 7.12 14.79
CA ILE A 106 -6.88 8.23 13.87
C ILE A 106 -8.19 8.98 13.57
N ARG A 107 -9.28 8.25 13.30
CA ARG A 107 -10.59 8.81 12.97
C ARG A 107 -11.11 9.67 14.12
N SER A 108 -11.24 9.09 15.30
CA SER A 108 -11.78 9.78 16.48
C SER A 108 -10.94 10.96 16.95
N LYS A 109 -9.61 10.90 16.82
CA LYS A 109 -8.72 11.94 17.36
C LYS A 109 -8.29 13.00 16.36
N LEU A 110 -8.28 12.69 15.06
CA LEU A 110 -7.69 13.57 14.05
C LEU A 110 -8.65 13.89 12.90
N VAL A 111 -9.45 12.92 12.44
CA VAL A 111 -10.37 13.11 11.31
C VAL A 111 -11.67 13.77 11.75
N ASP A 112 -12.36 13.20 12.75
CA ASP A 112 -13.64 13.71 13.24
C ASP A 112 -13.53 15.15 13.80
N PRO A 113 -12.42 15.55 14.46
CA PRO A 113 -12.19 16.95 14.84
C PRO A 113 -11.83 17.89 13.68
N GLY A 114 -11.67 17.38 12.46
CA GLY A 114 -11.34 18.17 11.26
C GLY A 114 -9.86 18.57 11.14
N THR A 115 -8.95 17.91 11.85
CA THR A 115 -7.50 18.24 11.80
C THR A 115 -6.82 17.55 10.61
N VAL A 116 -7.24 16.32 10.30
CA VAL A 116 -6.64 15.48 9.26
C VAL A 116 -7.66 15.05 8.23
N SER A 117 -7.29 15.17 6.96
CA SER A 117 -7.95 14.52 5.85
C SER A 117 -7.30 13.16 5.59
N LEU A 118 -8.09 12.08 5.57
CA LEU A 118 -7.62 10.75 5.21
C LEU A 118 -8.15 10.40 3.82
N VAL A 119 -7.25 10.21 2.88
CA VAL A 119 -7.55 9.88 1.49
C VAL A 119 -7.23 8.41 1.26
N PHE A 120 -8.19 7.66 0.75
CA PHE A 120 -7.97 6.28 0.31
C PHE A 120 -7.52 6.25 -1.15
N ARG A 121 -6.59 5.35 -1.48
CA ARG A 121 -6.20 5.02 -2.84
C ARG A 121 -6.07 3.51 -3.02
N GLY A 122 -6.74 2.97 -4.02
CA GLY A 122 -6.75 1.54 -4.32
C GLY A 122 -5.41 1.06 -4.89
N PHE A 123 -4.74 0.15 -4.19
CA PHE A 123 -3.46 -0.42 -4.62
C PHE A 123 -3.46 -1.96 -4.57
N PRO A 124 -4.28 -2.64 -5.41
CA PRO A 124 -4.51 -4.07 -5.34
C PRO A 124 -3.31 -4.89 -5.85
N VAL A 125 -2.39 -5.24 -4.95
CA VAL A 125 -1.10 -5.89 -5.28
C VAL A 125 -0.81 -7.15 -4.44
N VAL A 126 -1.72 -7.56 -3.56
CA VAL A 126 -1.47 -8.64 -2.59
C VAL A 126 -2.10 -9.97 -3.02
N TYR A 127 -3.42 -10.07 -3.11
CA TYR A 127 -4.11 -11.28 -3.58
C TYR A 127 -5.00 -10.98 -4.80
N PRO A 128 -5.25 -12.00 -5.66
CA PRO A 128 -5.94 -11.78 -6.93
C PRO A 128 -7.34 -11.16 -6.81
N TRP A 129 -8.07 -11.46 -5.73
CA TRP A 129 -9.41 -10.90 -5.49
C TRP A 129 -9.40 -9.43 -5.07
N GLY A 130 -8.24 -8.90 -4.63
CA GLY A 130 -8.09 -7.48 -4.28
C GLY A 130 -8.39 -6.56 -5.47
N LYS A 131 -7.99 -6.96 -6.69
CA LYS A 131 -8.25 -6.17 -7.90
C LYS A 131 -9.76 -5.96 -8.16
N PRO A 132 -10.58 -7.01 -8.34
CA PRO A 132 -12.02 -6.82 -8.54
C PRO A 132 -12.70 -6.11 -7.35
N ALA A 133 -12.25 -6.32 -6.10
CA ALA A 133 -12.76 -5.56 -4.95
C ALA A 133 -12.46 -4.06 -5.06
N THR A 134 -11.23 -3.67 -5.42
CA THR A 134 -10.87 -2.26 -5.64
C THR A 134 -11.67 -1.64 -6.78
N HIS A 135 -11.86 -2.34 -7.91
CA HIS A 135 -12.72 -1.84 -8.99
C HIS A 135 -14.17 -1.64 -8.54
N ALA A 136 -14.69 -2.54 -7.69
CA ALA A 136 -16.04 -2.41 -7.16
C ALA A 136 -16.17 -1.25 -6.16
N LEU A 137 -15.12 -0.99 -5.38
CA LEU A 137 -15.02 0.21 -4.55
C LEU A 137 -15.11 1.48 -5.41
N GLU A 138 -14.29 1.63 -6.44
CA GLU A 138 -14.37 2.80 -7.35
C GLU A 138 -15.78 2.99 -7.95
N ALA A 139 -16.37 1.92 -8.48
CA ALA A 139 -17.72 1.97 -9.06
C ALA A 139 -18.79 2.33 -8.01
N THR A 140 -18.60 1.91 -6.76
CA THR A 140 -19.49 2.27 -5.65
C THR A 140 -19.31 3.74 -5.29
N PHE A 141 -18.07 4.23 -5.20
CA PHE A 141 -17.75 5.62 -4.89
C PHE A 141 -18.34 6.61 -5.90
N GLU A 142 -18.29 6.29 -7.19
CA GLU A 142 -18.91 7.11 -8.25
C GLU A 142 -20.43 7.27 -8.07
N ARG A 143 -21.07 6.33 -7.38
CA ARG A 143 -22.52 6.30 -7.13
C ARG A 143 -22.87 6.91 -5.78
N ASP A 144 -22.17 6.49 -4.73
CA ASP A 144 -22.42 6.91 -3.36
C ASP A 144 -21.15 6.75 -2.50
N SER A 145 -20.69 7.87 -1.93
CA SER A 145 -19.49 7.88 -1.09
C SER A 145 -19.68 7.22 0.27
N ASP A 146 -20.87 7.24 0.86
CA ASP A 146 -21.11 6.64 2.17
C ASP A 146 -21.14 5.12 2.03
N VAL A 147 -21.81 4.61 0.99
CA VAL A 147 -21.84 3.17 0.67
C VAL A 147 -20.46 2.64 0.30
N PHE A 148 -19.60 3.45 -0.33
CA PHE A 148 -18.19 3.08 -0.55
C PHE A 148 -17.48 2.75 0.77
N TRP A 149 -17.62 3.59 1.80
CA TRP A 149 -16.95 3.39 3.08
C TRP A 149 -17.50 2.15 3.79
N ASP A 150 -18.81 1.93 3.74
CA ASP A 150 -19.45 0.74 4.30
C ASP A 150 -18.99 -0.55 3.58
N LEU A 151 -18.89 -0.52 2.25
CA LEU A 151 -18.38 -1.65 1.47
C LEU A 151 -16.90 -1.93 1.75
N LYS A 152 -16.07 -0.89 1.87
CA LYS A 152 -14.66 -1.01 2.25
C LYS A 152 -14.52 -1.65 3.64
N ASP A 153 -15.30 -1.17 4.61
CA ASP A 153 -15.32 -1.74 5.96
C ASP A 153 -15.80 -3.20 5.95
N HIS A 154 -16.77 -3.55 5.09
CA HIS A 154 -17.21 -4.93 4.87
C HIS A 154 -16.08 -5.83 4.38
N TYR A 155 -15.32 -5.42 3.35
CA TYR A 155 -14.19 -6.20 2.85
C TYR A 155 -13.15 -6.46 3.95
N TYR A 156 -12.81 -5.45 4.75
CA TYR A 156 -11.84 -5.64 5.83
C TYR A 156 -12.41 -6.42 7.02
N ALA A 157 -13.69 -6.29 7.36
CA ALA A 157 -14.31 -7.08 8.41
C ALA A 157 -14.28 -8.58 8.07
N GLU A 158 -14.71 -8.92 6.85
CA GLU A 158 -14.94 -10.28 6.37
C GLU A 158 -13.84 -10.80 5.43
N GLN A 159 -12.64 -10.21 5.47
CA GLN A 159 -11.54 -10.45 4.53
C GLN A 159 -11.23 -11.93 4.26
N GLY A 160 -11.35 -12.79 5.28
CA GLY A 160 -11.10 -14.22 5.16
C GLY A 160 -12.19 -15.02 4.41
N SER A 161 -13.29 -14.37 4.04
CA SER A 161 -14.43 -14.99 3.33
C SER A 161 -14.41 -14.73 1.81
N PHE A 162 -13.44 -13.94 1.32
CA PHE A 162 -13.35 -13.55 -0.07
C PHE A 162 -12.27 -14.32 -0.84
N ASP A 163 -12.59 -14.63 -2.09
CA ASP A 163 -11.69 -15.19 -3.08
C ASP A 163 -12.07 -14.65 -4.47
N SER A 164 -11.29 -15.02 -5.49
CA SER A 164 -11.50 -14.53 -6.86
C SER A 164 -12.81 -14.97 -7.49
N GLU A 165 -13.41 -16.06 -7.00
CA GLU A 165 -14.64 -16.64 -7.55
C GLU A 165 -15.88 -15.99 -6.92
N ASN A 166 -15.78 -15.53 -5.68
CA ASN A 166 -16.93 -15.08 -4.89
C ASN A 166 -16.99 -13.56 -4.63
N VAL A 167 -15.91 -12.82 -4.85
CA VAL A 167 -15.81 -11.42 -4.42
C VAL A 167 -16.89 -10.53 -5.02
N LEU A 168 -17.15 -10.63 -6.33
CA LEU A 168 -18.17 -9.80 -6.98
C LEU A 168 -19.59 -10.21 -6.60
N SER A 169 -19.86 -11.51 -6.45
CA SER A 169 -21.19 -11.97 -6.01
C SER A 169 -21.50 -11.59 -4.56
N LYS A 170 -20.51 -11.64 -3.68
CA LYS A 170 -20.62 -11.13 -2.30
C LYS A 170 -20.75 -9.61 -2.25
N THR A 171 -20.04 -8.89 -3.11
CA THR A 171 -20.18 -7.43 -3.24
C THR A 171 -21.61 -7.06 -3.64
N LYS A 172 -22.14 -7.71 -4.68
CA LYS A 172 -23.54 -7.54 -5.08
C LYS A 172 -24.52 -7.86 -3.96
N SER A 173 -24.26 -8.93 -3.20
CA SER A 173 -25.09 -9.30 -2.04
C SER A 173 -25.01 -8.30 -0.89
N PHE A 174 -23.89 -7.60 -0.71
CA PHE A 174 -23.77 -6.53 0.28
C PHE A 174 -24.58 -5.30 -0.18
N LEU A 175 -24.45 -4.93 -1.46
CA LEU A 175 -25.11 -3.77 -2.04
C LEU A 175 -26.63 -3.94 -2.17
N SER A 176 -27.18 -5.16 -2.12
CA SER A 176 -28.64 -5.35 -2.15
C SER A 176 -29.38 -4.75 -0.95
N ASP A 177 -28.65 -4.46 0.13
CA ASP A 177 -29.18 -3.80 1.33
C ASP A 177 -28.96 -2.27 1.31
N THR A 178 -28.49 -1.71 0.20
CA THR A 178 -28.23 -0.27 0.03
C THR A 178 -28.96 0.30 -1.20
N ASP A 179 -28.87 1.61 -1.42
CA ASP A 179 -29.46 2.27 -2.60
C ASP A 179 -28.59 2.16 -3.87
N VAL A 180 -27.41 1.53 -3.78
CA VAL A 180 -26.49 1.32 -4.90
C VAL A 180 -26.83 0.03 -5.65
N ASP A 181 -27.10 0.13 -6.95
CA ASP A 181 -27.35 -1.02 -7.81
C ASP A 181 -26.09 -1.92 -7.95
N GLY A 182 -26.09 -3.04 -7.24
CA GLY A 182 -25.00 -4.00 -7.26
C GLY A 182 -24.79 -4.69 -8.63
N ASP A 183 -25.82 -4.82 -9.47
CA ASP A 183 -25.65 -5.33 -10.83
C ASP A 183 -24.91 -4.31 -11.71
N ALA A 184 -25.23 -3.03 -11.56
CA ALA A 184 -24.53 -1.96 -12.27
C ALA A 184 -23.06 -1.87 -11.82
N VAL A 185 -22.77 -2.01 -10.52
CA VAL A 185 -21.39 -2.07 -10.00
C VAL A 185 -20.61 -3.23 -10.62
N VAL A 186 -21.18 -4.45 -10.62
CA VAL A 186 -20.52 -5.62 -11.24
C VAL A 186 -20.30 -5.40 -12.74
N SER A 187 -21.28 -4.83 -13.44
CA SER A 187 -21.15 -4.50 -14.87
C SER A 187 -20.01 -3.51 -15.14
N ASP A 188 -19.80 -2.51 -14.29
CA ASP A 188 -18.71 -1.54 -14.43
C ASP A 188 -17.34 -2.19 -14.21
N VAL A 189 -17.24 -3.11 -13.24
CA VAL A 189 -16.01 -3.88 -12.99
C VAL A 189 -15.67 -4.74 -14.19
N GLU A 190 -16.64 -5.52 -14.70
CA GLU A 190 -16.44 -6.44 -15.82
C GLU A 190 -16.24 -5.71 -17.16
N GLY A 191 -16.95 -4.60 -17.35
CA GLY A 191 -16.84 -3.72 -18.52
C GLY A 191 -15.60 -2.83 -18.51
N GLY A 192 -14.89 -2.76 -17.37
CA GLY A 192 -13.65 -1.99 -17.23
C GLY A 192 -13.86 -0.48 -17.12
N ALA A 193 -15.05 -0.02 -16.71
CA ALA A 193 -15.37 1.40 -16.55
C ALA A 193 -14.46 2.08 -15.51
N THR A 194 -14.05 1.34 -14.48
CA THR A 194 -13.18 1.84 -13.39
C THR A 194 -11.68 1.63 -13.63
N ASN A 195 -11.27 1.17 -14.82
CA ASN A 195 -9.86 0.91 -15.13
C ASN A 195 -8.98 2.15 -14.98
N ASP A 196 -9.44 3.30 -15.45
CA ASP A 196 -8.65 4.53 -15.42
C ASP A 196 -8.45 5.03 -13.98
N ALA A 197 -9.48 4.94 -13.13
CA ALA A 197 -9.40 5.29 -11.70
C ALA A 197 -8.40 4.39 -10.96
N VAL A 198 -8.52 3.06 -11.10
CA VAL A 198 -7.62 2.11 -10.45
C VAL A 198 -6.18 2.25 -10.97
N ASN A 199 -6.00 2.49 -12.28
CA ASN A 199 -4.66 2.71 -12.84
C ASN A 199 -4.04 4.03 -12.36
N LEU A 200 -4.83 5.09 -12.20
CA LEU A 200 -4.37 6.36 -11.65
C LEU A 200 -3.76 6.16 -10.25
N ASP A 201 -4.42 5.40 -9.39
CA ASP A 201 -3.93 5.11 -8.03
C ASP A 201 -2.69 4.22 -8.02
N LEU A 202 -2.69 3.16 -8.85
CA LEU A 202 -1.52 2.31 -9.02
C LEU A 202 -0.30 3.10 -9.51
N ASP A 203 -0.49 4.00 -10.47
CA ASP A 203 0.61 4.80 -11.02
C ASP A 203 1.08 5.86 -10.02
N ALA A 204 0.16 6.53 -9.32
CA ALA A 204 0.48 7.48 -8.25
C ALA A 204 1.29 6.80 -7.12
N GLY A 205 0.86 5.61 -6.68
CA GLY A 205 1.55 4.84 -5.65
C GLY A 205 2.95 4.41 -6.08
N LYS A 206 3.09 3.84 -7.29
CA LYS A 206 4.40 3.44 -7.83
C LYS A 206 5.34 4.64 -7.99
N ALA A 207 4.84 5.75 -8.53
CA ALA A 207 5.63 6.97 -8.71
C ALA A 207 6.04 7.62 -7.38
N ALA A 208 5.25 7.42 -6.32
CA ALA A 208 5.58 7.79 -4.95
C ALA A 208 6.52 6.79 -4.24
N GLY A 209 6.89 5.69 -4.89
CA GLY A 209 7.78 4.67 -4.33
C GLY A 209 7.09 3.63 -3.44
N ALA A 210 5.76 3.52 -3.47
CA ALA A 210 5.04 2.45 -2.78
C ALA A 210 5.42 1.08 -3.39
N ARG A 211 5.78 0.14 -2.53
CA ARG A 211 6.19 -1.24 -2.91
C ARG A 211 5.28 -2.33 -2.35
N GLY A 212 4.25 -1.94 -1.63
CA GLY A 212 3.32 -2.84 -0.96
C GLY A 212 2.33 -2.07 -0.10
N THR A 213 1.42 -2.77 0.56
CA THR A 213 0.32 -2.16 1.30
C THR A 213 0.27 -2.61 2.78
N PRO A 214 -0.22 -1.74 3.68
CA PRO A 214 -0.55 -0.35 3.42
C PRO A 214 0.74 0.50 3.33
N THR A 215 0.73 1.51 2.46
CA THR A 215 1.75 2.56 2.41
C THR A 215 1.04 3.90 2.56
N PHE A 216 1.57 4.78 3.41
CA PHE A 216 0.97 6.07 3.71
C PHE A 216 1.93 7.20 3.37
N LEU A 217 1.43 8.25 2.74
CA LEU A 217 2.13 9.52 2.58
C LEU A 217 1.52 10.54 3.53
N LEU A 218 2.36 11.17 4.36
CA LEU A 218 1.91 12.12 5.36
C LEU A 218 2.35 13.52 4.97
N PHE A 219 1.40 14.44 4.96
CA PHE A 219 1.61 15.86 4.69
C PHE A 219 1.12 16.68 5.87
N ARG A 220 1.75 17.82 6.11
CA ARG A 220 1.26 18.81 7.07
C ARG A 220 1.53 20.21 6.56
N ASP A 221 0.51 21.06 6.62
CA ASP A 221 0.52 22.43 6.11
C ASP A 221 0.90 22.47 4.61
N GLY A 222 0.47 21.45 3.86
CA GLY A 222 0.80 21.28 2.45
C GLY A 222 2.19 20.69 2.17
N ASP A 223 3.08 20.56 3.16
CA ASP A 223 4.43 20.03 2.97
C ASP A 223 4.49 18.51 3.19
N PHE A 224 5.20 17.78 2.32
CA PHE A 224 5.47 16.37 2.53
C PHE A 224 6.34 16.15 3.77
N ARG A 225 5.92 15.26 4.66
CA ARG A 225 6.63 14.93 5.89
C ARG A 225 7.39 13.64 5.77
N THR A 226 6.69 12.55 5.47
CA THR A 226 7.30 11.22 5.44
C THR A 226 6.40 10.19 4.77
N THR A 227 6.99 9.03 4.49
CA THR A 227 6.28 7.81 4.11
C THR A 227 6.27 6.84 5.29
N VAL A 228 5.09 6.33 5.64
CA VAL A 228 4.93 5.27 6.64
C VAL A 228 4.54 3.97 5.92
N VAL A 229 5.20 2.86 6.25
CA VAL A 229 4.95 1.56 5.61
C VAL A 229 4.46 0.54 6.64
N GLY A 230 3.42 -0.21 6.26
CA GLY A 230 2.80 -1.24 7.09
C GLY A 230 1.84 -0.65 8.13
N ALA A 231 1.10 -1.54 8.80
CA ALA A 231 0.16 -1.14 9.84
C ALA A 231 0.90 -0.76 11.13
N GLN A 232 1.32 0.51 11.18
CA GLN A 232 1.92 1.18 12.33
C GLN A 232 0.87 1.69 13.33
N SER A 233 1.28 2.01 14.55
CA SER A 233 0.42 2.53 15.62
C SER A 233 0.02 3.99 15.39
N TYR A 234 -1.07 4.42 16.04
CA TYR A 234 -1.52 5.82 16.04
C TYR A 234 -0.38 6.81 16.34
N SER A 235 0.46 6.50 17.34
CA SER A 235 1.57 7.36 17.74
C SER A 235 2.58 7.65 16.62
N VAL A 236 2.77 6.73 15.68
CA VAL A 236 3.65 6.98 14.52
C VAL A 236 3.05 8.06 13.62
N PHE A 237 1.75 7.98 13.34
CA PHE A 237 1.03 8.97 12.54
C PHE A 237 0.97 10.32 13.25
N ALA A 238 0.61 10.34 14.53
CA ALA A 238 0.52 11.54 15.34
C ALA A 238 1.88 12.28 15.41
N ASN A 239 2.97 11.55 15.68
CA ASN A 239 4.31 12.14 15.70
C ASN A 239 4.74 12.70 14.33
N ALA A 240 4.50 11.96 13.25
CA ALA A 240 4.85 12.40 11.90
C ALA A 240 4.02 13.62 11.45
N LEU A 241 2.78 13.71 11.92
CA LEU A 241 1.91 14.87 11.74
C LEU A 241 2.11 15.94 12.82
N GLY A 242 2.97 15.75 13.82
CA GLY A 242 3.25 16.70 14.91
C GLY A 242 2.04 17.10 15.76
N VAL A 243 1.14 16.15 16.02
CA VAL A 243 -0.11 16.32 16.81
C VAL A 243 -0.14 15.44 18.04
#